data_AF-A0AAD5KIZ2-F1
#
_entry.id   AF-A0AAD5KIZ2-F1
#
_cell.length_a   1.000
_cell.length_b   1.000
_cell.length_c   1.000
_cell.angle_alpha   90.00
_cell.angle_beta   90.00
_cell.angle_gamma   90.00
#
_symmetry.space_group_name_H-M   'P 1'
#
loop_
_entity.id
_entity.type
_entity.pdbx_description
1 polymer ?
#
loop_
_entity_poly.entity_id
_entity_poly.type
_entity_poly.pdbx_seq_one_letter_code
_entity_poly.pdbx_strand_id
1 'polypeptide(L)'
;MATNAIVQKQTSVLPRWVLRLLGYSSLAAALISLIVYWYKRFPPSSGARRSNLSSQGNNQQSRSPAGPSTTNSNNSSGWGSRLLGSSKKKRVLTLSLKNTVLWNPSSDVDTPNHAFHENAAIALNRLTQLYDVHVIIHVSSDDEREQINRLLQNAGLLEKGLLDPRKILWCATEEGKIHMIRHIEPAVHIEGGWELDDGEDIVRKLRPFVSRLIWVITRRRRSSFNQARLKESDQGIIGANVELAEKLLETSIGNELGFTVVEEE
;
A
#
# COMPACT_ATOMS: atom_id res chain seq x y z
N MET A 1 -11.76 -83.17 21.50
CA MET A 1 -11.24 -82.86 20.14
C MET A 1 -11.00 -81.36 20.08
N ALA A 2 -9.73 -80.94 20.11
CA ALA A 2 -9.32 -79.53 20.10
C ALA A 2 -8.64 -79.23 18.75
N THR A 3 -9.09 -78.20 18.05
CA THR A 3 -8.49 -77.73 16.80
C THR A 3 -7.89 -76.35 17.02
N ASN A 4 -6.55 -76.28 16.99
CA ASN A 4 -5.79 -75.04 17.02
C ASN A 4 -5.73 -74.45 15.60
N ALA A 5 -6.19 -73.21 15.44
CA ALA A 5 -6.03 -72.42 14.23
C ALA A 5 -4.83 -71.46 14.39
N ILE A 6 -3.82 -71.62 13.53
CA ILE A 6 -2.64 -70.76 13.45
C ILE A 6 -2.98 -69.57 12.55
N VAL A 7 -2.91 -68.35 13.09
CA VAL A 7 -3.06 -67.09 12.34
C VAL A 7 -1.70 -66.69 11.77
N GLN A 8 -1.54 -66.74 10.45
CA GLN A 8 -0.39 -66.16 9.76
C GLN A 8 -0.61 -64.66 9.49
N LYS A 9 0.36 -63.84 9.90
CA LYS A 9 0.35 -62.38 9.75
C LYS A 9 1.03 -62.01 8.41
N GLN A 10 0.23 -61.63 7.42
CA GLN A 10 0.71 -61.13 6.13
C GLN A 10 1.27 -59.71 6.28
N THR A 11 2.56 -59.52 6.02
CA THR A 11 3.18 -58.21 5.89
C THR A 11 3.10 -57.75 4.43
N SER A 12 2.25 -56.76 4.17
CA SER A 12 2.13 -56.15 2.84
C SER A 12 3.34 -55.26 2.56
N VAL A 13 4.33 -55.82 1.86
CA VAL A 13 5.46 -55.06 1.33
C VAL A 13 4.91 -54.17 0.20
N LEU A 14 5.02 -52.86 0.40
CA LEU A 14 4.53 -51.87 -0.56
C LEU A 14 5.18 -52.06 -1.94
N PRO A 15 4.40 -51.95 -3.03
CA PRO A 15 4.91 -52.17 -4.38
C PRO A 15 6.04 -51.20 -4.74
N ARG A 16 7.12 -51.70 -5.34
CA ARG A 16 8.32 -50.93 -5.72
C ARG A 16 8.05 -49.74 -6.66
N TRP A 17 6.90 -49.71 -7.35
CA TRP A 17 6.52 -48.59 -8.21
C TRP A 17 6.04 -47.36 -7.42
N VAL A 18 5.45 -47.56 -6.24
CA VAL A 18 5.00 -46.47 -5.35
C VAL A 18 6.20 -45.70 -4.78
N LEU A 19 7.29 -46.41 -4.44
CA LEU A 19 8.55 -45.80 -4.00
C LEU A 19 9.21 -44.94 -5.09
N ARG A 20 9.04 -45.30 -6.38
CA ARG A 20 9.57 -44.49 -7.49
C ARG A 20 8.77 -43.19 -7.67
N LEU A 21 7.46 -43.24 -7.48
CA LEU A 21 6.57 -42.07 -7.61
C LEU A 21 6.83 -41.01 -6.52
N LEU A 22 7.08 -41.45 -5.28
CA LEU A 22 7.51 -40.59 -4.16
C LEU A 22 8.89 -39.95 -4.39
N GLY A 23 9.79 -40.63 -5.09
CA GLY A 23 11.10 -40.08 -5.45
C GLY A 23 10.99 -38.89 -6.43
N TYR A 24 10.12 -39.00 -7.45
CA TYR A 24 9.98 -37.95 -8.46
C TYR A 24 9.31 -36.69 -7.92
N SER A 25 8.34 -36.81 -6.99
CA SER A 25 7.70 -35.63 -6.37
C SER A 25 8.69 -34.80 -5.54
N SER A 26 9.60 -35.47 -4.81
CA SER A 26 10.63 -34.78 -4.03
C SER A 26 11.65 -34.07 -4.93
N LEU A 27 12.00 -34.67 -6.06
CA LEU A 27 12.95 -34.08 -7.01
C LEU A 27 12.35 -32.86 -7.73
N ALA A 28 11.07 -32.92 -8.09
CA ALA A 28 10.35 -31.78 -8.68
C ALA A 28 10.26 -30.59 -7.71
N ALA A 29 9.92 -30.83 -6.44
CA ALA A 29 9.87 -29.79 -5.43
C ALA A 29 11.24 -29.12 -5.18
N ALA A 30 12.32 -29.91 -5.20
CA ALA A 30 13.69 -29.40 -5.07
C ALA A 30 14.10 -28.53 -6.26
N LEU A 31 13.75 -28.92 -7.50
CA LEU A 31 14.04 -28.13 -8.70
C LEU A 31 13.29 -26.79 -8.71
N ILE A 32 11.99 -26.80 -8.36
CA ILE A 32 11.20 -25.57 -8.26
C ILE A 32 11.79 -24.62 -7.21
N SER A 33 12.20 -25.17 -6.06
CA SER A 33 12.84 -24.39 -4.99
C SER A 33 14.19 -23.80 -5.44
N LEU A 34 14.98 -24.55 -6.21
CA LEU A 34 16.26 -24.10 -6.78
C LEU A 34 16.06 -22.96 -7.79
N ILE A 35 15.05 -23.06 -8.65
CA ILE A 35 14.70 -22.03 -9.66
C ILE A 35 14.26 -20.74 -8.98
N VAL A 36 13.37 -20.82 -7.99
CA VAL A 36 12.92 -19.65 -7.21
C VAL A 36 14.09 -19.01 -6.45
N TYR A 37 14.99 -19.84 -5.91
CA TYR A 37 16.20 -19.36 -5.25
C TYR A 37 17.12 -18.60 -6.21
N TRP A 38 17.36 -19.14 -7.41
CA TRP A 38 18.17 -18.48 -8.44
C TRP A 38 17.55 -17.17 -8.92
N TYR A 39 16.24 -17.12 -9.15
CA TYR A 39 15.53 -15.90 -9.54
C TYR A 39 15.59 -14.79 -8.49
N LYS A 40 15.57 -15.15 -7.20
CA LYS A 40 15.74 -14.18 -6.11
C LYS A 40 17.19 -13.72 -5.95
N ARG A 41 18.17 -14.59 -6.21
CA ARG A 41 19.59 -14.30 -5.96
C ARG A 41 20.27 -13.57 -7.12
N PHE A 42 19.79 -13.76 -8.34
CA PHE A 42 20.27 -13.09 -9.55
C PHE A 42 19.07 -12.54 -10.33
N PRO A 43 18.45 -11.42 -9.88
CA PRO A 43 17.44 -10.76 -10.69
C PRO A 43 18.06 -10.41 -12.05
N PRO A 44 17.39 -10.71 -13.17
CA PRO A 44 17.92 -10.41 -14.48
C PRO A 44 18.17 -8.91 -14.57
N SER A 45 19.45 -8.56 -14.70
CA SER A 45 19.92 -7.23 -15.09
C SER A 45 19.22 -6.86 -16.40
N SER A 46 18.18 -6.04 -16.30
CA SER A 46 17.61 -5.34 -17.45
C SER A 46 18.60 -4.27 -17.88
N GLY A 47 19.67 -4.72 -18.53
CA GLY A 47 20.68 -3.89 -19.17
C GLY A 47 20.15 -3.30 -20.46
N ALA A 48 19.99 -1.97 -20.44
CA ALA A 48 20.27 -1.04 -21.52
C ALA A 48 19.64 -1.26 -22.92
N ARG A 49 18.76 -0.33 -23.30
CA ARG A 49 18.68 0.14 -24.70
C ARG A 49 18.84 1.66 -24.76
N ARG A 50 19.95 2.07 -25.37
CA ARG A 50 20.31 3.42 -25.83
C ARG A 50 19.30 3.98 -26.83
N SER A 51 19.15 5.30 -26.82
CA SER A 51 19.35 6.09 -28.04
C SER A 51 19.82 7.51 -27.69
N ASN A 52 21.05 7.81 -28.12
CA ASN A 52 21.61 9.15 -28.22
C ASN A 52 20.76 9.99 -29.19
N LEU A 53 20.52 11.26 -28.86
CA LEU A 53 20.42 12.29 -29.88
C LEU A 53 21.12 13.56 -29.40
N SER A 54 22.15 13.91 -30.15
CA SER A 54 23.02 15.07 -30.01
C SER A 54 22.38 16.32 -30.63
N SER A 55 22.49 17.46 -29.96
CA SER A 55 22.48 18.77 -30.62
C SER A 55 23.44 19.74 -29.92
N GLN A 56 24.53 19.99 -30.66
CA GLN A 56 25.45 21.14 -30.64
C GLN A 56 25.07 22.37 -29.80
N GLY A 57 26.07 22.85 -29.04
CA GLY A 57 26.15 24.22 -28.52
C GLY A 57 27.60 24.52 -28.10
N ASN A 58 28.22 25.46 -28.79
CA ASN A 58 29.66 25.76 -28.86
C ASN A 58 30.05 26.89 -27.89
N ASN A 59 31.24 26.83 -27.27
CA ASN A 59 32.15 27.95 -26.90
C ASN A 59 33.13 27.52 -25.78
N GLN A 60 34.41 27.31 -26.08
CA GLN A 60 35.54 28.27 -26.11
C GLN A 60 36.23 28.52 -24.74
N GLN A 61 37.53 28.11 -24.69
CA GLN A 61 38.72 28.80 -24.13
C GLN A 61 38.84 28.99 -22.58
N SER A 62 39.98 28.84 -21.87
CA SER A 62 41.42 28.73 -22.17
C SER A 62 42.26 28.23 -20.96
N ARG A 63 43.37 27.51 -21.25
CA ARG A 63 44.75 27.46 -20.69
C ARG A 63 45.07 27.51 -19.15
N SER A 64 45.90 26.54 -18.74
CA SER A 64 46.65 26.23 -17.48
C SER A 64 47.83 27.20 -17.15
N PRO A 65 48.78 27.01 -16.15
CA PRO A 65 49.15 25.81 -15.34
C PRO A 65 49.69 25.96 -13.86
N ALA A 66 49.86 24.78 -13.20
CA ALA A 66 50.91 24.29 -12.25
C ALA A 66 50.98 24.66 -10.73
N GLY A 67 51.20 23.63 -9.87
CA GLY A 67 51.70 23.72 -8.47
C GLY A 67 51.13 22.66 -7.48
N PRO A 68 51.87 22.05 -6.52
CA PRO A 68 51.79 20.60 -6.24
C PRO A 68 51.27 20.11 -4.86
N SER A 69 50.88 18.82 -4.84
CA SER A 69 50.95 17.77 -3.79
C SER A 69 50.28 17.93 -2.41
N THR A 70 49.40 16.98 -2.04
CA THR A 70 49.44 16.27 -0.74
C THR A 70 48.50 15.04 -0.66
N THR A 71 49.13 13.89 -0.37
CA THR A 71 48.71 12.77 0.52
C THR A 71 47.28 12.20 0.51
N ASN A 72 47.16 11.01 -0.07
CA ASN A 72 46.83 9.73 0.58
C ASN A 72 45.94 9.78 1.85
N SER A 73 44.70 9.30 1.75
CA SER A 73 44.01 8.61 2.85
C SER A 73 43.26 7.39 2.31
N ASN A 74 43.88 6.23 2.48
CA ASN A 74 43.19 4.95 2.55
C ASN A 74 42.18 5.04 3.68
N ASN A 75 40.88 4.98 3.37
CA ASN A 75 39.88 4.65 4.37
C ASN A 75 39.07 3.45 3.87
N SER A 76 39.68 2.28 4.02
CA SER A 76 39.02 1.00 4.16
C SER A 76 38.12 1.05 5.41
N SER A 77 36.96 1.68 5.29
CA SER A 77 35.91 1.62 6.29
C SER A 77 34.98 0.46 5.93
N GLY A 78 35.15 -0.60 6.72
CA GLY A 78 34.69 -1.94 6.42
C GLY A 78 33.19 -2.09 6.24
N TRP A 79 32.86 -3.16 5.50
CA TRP A 79 31.52 -3.74 5.33
C TRP A 79 30.82 -4.18 6.64
N GLY A 80 31.39 -3.89 7.81
CA GLY A 80 30.94 -4.39 9.12
C GLY A 80 29.97 -3.48 9.89
N SER A 81 29.68 -2.26 9.45
CA SER A 81 28.83 -1.30 10.20
C SER A 81 27.41 -1.13 9.66
N ARG A 82 26.95 -1.98 8.72
CA ARG A 82 25.58 -1.94 8.17
C ARG A 82 24.58 -2.90 8.84
N LEU A 83 24.95 -3.56 9.93
CA LEU A 83 24.13 -4.62 10.55
C LEU A 83 23.40 -4.23 11.84
N LEU A 84 23.29 -2.94 12.17
CA LEU A 84 22.47 -2.45 13.29
C LEU A 84 21.68 -1.21 12.87
N GLY A 85 20.57 -1.44 12.18
CA GLY A 85 19.64 -0.38 11.78
C GLY A 85 19.01 -0.58 10.40
N SER A 86 18.58 -1.79 10.04
CA SER A 86 17.62 -1.93 8.93
C SER A 86 16.25 -1.48 9.45
N SER A 87 16.02 -0.17 9.46
CA SER A 87 14.68 0.37 9.44
C SER A 87 14.01 -0.27 8.23
N LYS A 88 13.18 -1.29 8.43
CA LYS A 88 12.42 -1.90 7.34
C LYS A 88 11.73 -0.75 6.61
N LYS A 89 12.00 -0.60 5.30
CA LYS A 89 11.35 0.44 4.49
C LYS A 89 9.85 0.30 4.70
N LYS A 90 9.21 1.34 5.25
CA LYS A 90 7.76 1.34 5.46
C LYS A 90 7.07 1.13 4.12
N ARG A 91 5.96 0.39 4.12
CA ARG A 91 5.12 0.25 2.92
C ARG A 91 4.47 1.59 2.62
N VAL A 92 4.37 1.93 1.34
CA VAL A 92 3.69 3.16 0.92
C VAL A 92 2.18 2.96 1.04
N LEU A 93 1.52 3.92 1.68
CA LEU A 93 0.07 3.97 1.81
C LEU A 93 -0.41 5.31 1.26
N THR A 94 -1.50 5.28 0.49
CA THR A 94 -2.21 6.50 0.09
C THR A 94 -3.57 6.54 0.75
N LEU A 95 -4.00 7.72 1.18
CA LEU A 95 -5.29 7.91 1.85
C LEU A 95 -6.00 9.14 1.29
N SER A 96 -7.24 8.94 0.86
CA SER A 96 -8.16 9.99 0.49
C SER A 96 -8.76 10.61 1.73
N LEU A 97 -8.49 11.89 1.99
CA LEU A 97 -8.75 12.50 3.30
C LEU A 97 -10.24 12.74 3.56
N LYS A 98 -10.95 13.33 2.59
CA LYS A 98 -12.40 13.54 2.65
C LYS A 98 -13.09 12.18 2.76
N ASN A 99 -14.15 12.12 3.56
CA ASN A 99 -15.03 10.98 3.86
C ASN A 99 -14.39 9.73 4.48
N THR A 100 -13.06 9.69 4.58
CA THR A 100 -12.33 8.68 5.32
C THR A 100 -11.97 9.19 6.71
N VAL A 101 -11.37 10.39 6.76
CA VAL A 101 -10.86 11.02 7.99
C VAL A 101 -11.65 12.28 8.32
N LEU A 102 -12.05 13.03 7.29
CA LEU A 102 -12.85 14.24 7.42
C LEU A 102 -14.28 14.02 6.93
N TRP A 103 -15.22 14.74 7.50
CA TRP A 103 -16.59 14.85 6.97
C TRP A 103 -17.04 16.30 6.98
N ASN A 104 -18.01 16.62 6.12
CA ASN A 104 -18.68 17.91 6.16
C ASN A 104 -20.00 17.78 6.97
N PRO A 105 -20.10 18.36 8.18
CA PRO A 105 -21.35 18.48 8.94
C PRO A 105 -22.43 19.31 8.26
N SER A 106 -22.08 20.24 7.38
CA SER A 106 -23.05 21.05 6.66
C SER A 106 -23.93 20.18 5.76
N SER A 107 -25.21 20.51 5.66
CA SER A 107 -26.10 19.94 4.64
C SER A 107 -25.81 20.51 3.25
N ASP A 108 -25.26 21.72 3.22
CA ASP A 108 -24.75 22.35 1.99
C ASP A 108 -23.29 21.95 1.77
N VAL A 109 -23.07 21.24 0.66
CA VAL A 109 -21.78 20.69 0.24
C VAL A 109 -20.80 21.79 -0.15
N ASP A 110 -21.31 22.89 -0.69
CA ASP A 110 -20.50 24.00 -1.19
C ASP A 110 -19.95 24.89 -0.06
N THR A 111 -20.49 24.73 1.16
CA THR A 111 -19.99 25.42 2.35
C THR A 111 -18.85 24.61 2.99
N PRO A 112 -17.59 25.07 2.96
CA PRO A 112 -16.45 24.34 3.50
C PRO A 112 -16.46 24.37 5.03
N ASN A 113 -16.98 23.31 5.65
CA ASN A 113 -17.05 23.17 7.11
C ASN A 113 -16.52 21.81 7.59
N HIS A 114 -15.39 21.35 7.05
CA HIS A 114 -14.88 20.02 7.37
C HIS A 114 -14.51 19.86 8.85
N ALA A 115 -14.79 18.69 9.39
CA ALA A 115 -14.40 18.26 10.73
C ALA A 115 -13.84 16.83 10.69
N PHE A 116 -13.07 16.44 11.70
CA PHE A 116 -12.62 15.05 11.83
C PHE A 116 -13.78 14.13 12.18
N HIS A 117 -13.76 12.92 11.62
CA HIS A 117 -14.46 11.80 12.23
C HIS A 117 -13.84 11.50 13.60
N GLU A 118 -14.66 10.95 14.50
CA GLU A 118 -14.21 10.55 15.83
C GLU A 118 -12.98 9.63 15.75
N ASN A 119 -11.96 9.91 16.56
CA ASN A 119 -10.69 9.18 16.62
C ASN A 119 -9.88 9.09 15.30
N ALA A 120 -10.34 9.69 14.21
CA ALA A 120 -9.69 9.57 12.90
C ALA A 120 -8.34 10.30 12.84
N ALA A 121 -8.18 11.43 13.54
CA ALA A 121 -6.88 12.10 13.67
C ALA A 121 -5.85 11.23 14.39
N ILE A 122 -6.27 10.50 15.43
CA ILE A 122 -5.43 9.55 16.16
C ILE A 122 -5.05 8.39 15.25
N ALA A 123 -6.01 7.84 14.50
CA ALA A 123 -5.75 6.79 13.53
C ALA A 123 -4.76 7.24 12.45
N LEU A 124 -4.91 8.46 11.92
CA LEU A 124 -3.99 9.02 10.92
C LEU A 124 -2.57 9.18 11.48
N ASN A 125 -2.42 9.62 12.73
CA ASN A 125 -1.12 9.65 13.40
C ASN A 125 -0.52 8.24 13.56
N ARG A 126 -1.30 7.24 13.97
CA ARG A 126 -0.81 5.85 14.07
C ARG A 126 -0.43 5.29 12.69
N LEU A 127 -1.15 5.66 11.62
CA LEU A 127 -0.81 5.26 10.26
C LEU A 127 0.59 5.74 9.85
N THR A 128 0.96 6.98 10.18
CA THR A 128 2.28 7.52 9.81
C THR A 128 3.43 6.85 10.56
N GLN A 129 3.14 6.20 11.69
CA GLN A 129 4.11 5.38 12.43
C GLN A 129 4.38 4.04 11.74
N LEU A 130 3.40 3.45 11.07
CA LEU A 130 3.50 2.14 10.41
C LEU A 130 3.81 2.21 8.92
N TYR A 131 3.29 3.23 8.24
CA TYR A 131 3.33 3.38 6.78
C TYR A 131 4.09 4.64 6.36
N ASP A 132 4.55 4.64 5.11
CA ASP A 132 4.93 5.86 4.42
C ASP A 132 3.69 6.47 3.76
N VAL A 133 3.04 7.38 4.48
CA VAL A 133 1.68 7.88 4.16
C VAL A 133 1.74 9.08 3.21
N HIS A 134 0.99 8.98 2.12
CA HIS A 134 0.63 10.10 1.24
C HIS A 134 -0.86 10.40 1.38
N VAL A 135 -1.19 11.65 1.69
CA VAL A 135 -2.57 12.09 1.88
C VAL A 135 -2.99 12.81 0.61
N ILE A 136 -4.12 12.41 0.04
CA ILE A 136 -4.67 13.04 -1.16
C ILE A 136 -5.99 13.71 -0.82
N ILE A 137 -6.11 14.98 -1.17
CA ILE A 137 -7.25 15.83 -0.80
C ILE A 137 -7.85 16.39 -2.08
N HIS A 138 -9.10 16.03 -2.34
CA HIS A 138 -9.89 16.68 -3.38
C HIS A 138 -10.38 18.03 -2.87
N VAL A 139 -10.12 19.11 -3.61
CA VAL A 139 -10.57 20.45 -3.29
C VAL A 139 -11.22 21.14 -4.49
N SER A 140 -12.31 21.86 -4.25
CA SER A 140 -13.03 22.63 -5.26
C SER A 140 -12.69 24.13 -5.22
N SER A 141 -12.11 24.62 -4.12
CA SER A 141 -11.74 26.01 -3.91
C SER A 141 -10.50 26.19 -3.03
N ASP A 142 -9.87 27.36 -3.13
CA ASP A 142 -8.75 27.72 -2.25
C ASP A 142 -9.21 27.94 -0.79
N ASP A 143 -10.44 28.43 -0.58
CA ASP A 143 -11.02 28.59 0.76
C ASP A 143 -11.18 27.24 1.47
N GLU A 144 -11.66 26.23 0.75
CA GLU A 144 -11.75 24.87 1.26
C GLU A 144 -10.35 24.31 1.58
N ARG A 145 -9.40 24.50 0.68
CA ARG A 145 -8.00 24.08 0.90
C ARG A 145 -7.43 24.70 2.17
N GLU A 146 -7.62 26.00 2.36
CA GLU A 146 -7.14 26.72 3.53
C GLU A 146 -7.85 26.24 4.81
N GLN A 147 -9.16 25.99 4.76
CA GLN A 147 -9.94 25.45 5.88
C GLN A 147 -9.43 24.07 6.32
N ILE A 148 -9.20 23.15 5.36
CA ILE A 148 -8.65 21.83 5.64
C ILE A 148 -7.21 21.93 6.16
N ASN A 149 -6.39 22.80 5.57
CA ASN A 149 -5.01 23.00 6.01
C ASN A 149 -4.93 23.48 7.47
N ARG A 150 -5.76 24.47 7.85
CA ARG A 150 -5.89 24.93 9.24
C ARG A 150 -6.37 23.82 10.15
N LEU A 151 -7.32 23.00 9.71
CA LEU A 151 -7.84 21.88 10.49
C LEU A 151 -6.74 20.84 10.79
N LEU A 152 -5.92 20.49 9.79
CA LEU A 152 -4.77 19.60 9.96
C LEU A 152 -3.70 20.19 10.89
N GLN A 153 -3.45 21.50 10.77
CA GLN A 153 -2.51 22.21 11.63
C GLN A 153 -2.98 22.25 13.08
N ASN A 154 -4.24 22.62 13.33
CA ASN A 154 -4.83 22.70 14.67
C ASN A 154 -4.90 21.34 15.36
N ALA A 155 -5.00 20.25 14.59
CA ALA A 155 -4.91 18.88 15.11
C ALA A 155 -3.47 18.44 15.40
N GLY A 156 -2.47 19.29 15.17
CA GLY A 156 -1.05 18.99 15.35
C GLY A 156 -0.50 17.96 14.36
N LEU A 157 -1.23 17.63 13.29
CA LEU A 157 -0.84 16.58 12.34
C LEU A 157 0.31 17.01 11.42
N LEU A 158 0.47 18.32 11.20
CA LEU A 158 1.58 18.88 10.43
C LEU A 158 2.80 19.19 11.31
N GLU A 159 2.64 19.13 12.62
CA GLU A 159 3.72 19.38 13.57
C GLU A 159 4.57 18.13 13.76
N LYS A 160 5.83 18.32 14.17
CA LYS A 160 6.76 17.25 14.57
C LYS A 160 6.99 16.15 13.52
N GLY A 161 6.69 16.43 12.25
CA GLY A 161 6.90 15.51 11.14
C GLY A 161 5.96 14.30 11.14
N LEU A 162 4.78 14.40 11.79
CA LEU A 162 3.77 13.33 11.77
C LEU A 162 3.27 13.09 10.34
N LEU A 163 2.75 14.13 9.69
CA LEU A 163 2.55 14.17 8.24
C LEU A 163 3.59 15.09 7.62
N ASP A 164 4.32 14.59 6.63
CA ASP A 164 5.19 15.43 5.80
C ASP A 164 4.32 16.27 4.86
N PRO A 165 4.34 17.62 4.94
CA PRO A 165 3.57 18.47 4.04
C PRO A 165 3.84 18.22 2.56
N ARG A 166 5.03 17.70 2.21
CA ARG A 166 5.39 17.33 0.82
C ARG A 166 4.63 16.11 0.30
N LYS A 167 4.03 15.32 1.19
CA LYS A 167 3.23 14.13 0.89
C LYS A 167 1.74 14.37 1.00
N ILE A 168 1.34 15.63 1.22
CA ILE A 168 -0.04 16.09 1.14
C ILE A 168 -0.25 16.63 -0.25
N LEU A 169 -1.05 15.92 -1.04
CA LEU A 169 -1.26 16.20 -2.43
C LEU A 169 -2.69 16.69 -2.65
N TRP A 170 -2.81 17.84 -3.29
CA TRP A 170 -4.09 18.47 -3.60
C TRP A 170 -4.47 18.16 -5.04
N CYS A 171 -5.75 17.88 -5.27
CA CYS A 171 -6.30 17.61 -6.60
C CYS A 171 -7.69 18.22 -6.73
N ALA A 172 -8.09 18.56 -7.95
CA ALA A 172 -9.41 19.15 -8.24
C ALA A 172 -10.27 18.24 -9.11
N THR A 173 -9.76 17.07 -9.51
CA THR A 173 -10.46 16.13 -10.39
C THR A 173 -10.24 14.69 -9.94
N GLU A 174 -11.25 13.85 -10.18
CA GLU A 174 -11.18 12.40 -9.96
C GLU A 174 -10.01 11.77 -10.75
N GLU A 175 -9.90 12.09 -12.03
CA GLU A 175 -8.84 11.56 -12.91
C GLU A 175 -7.44 11.96 -12.42
N GLY A 176 -7.28 13.19 -11.94
CA GLY A 176 -6.03 13.65 -11.34
C GLY A 176 -5.65 12.79 -10.14
N LYS A 177 -6.60 12.55 -9.25
CA LYS A 177 -6.43 11.70 -8.06
C LYS A 177 -6.03 10.27 -8.43
N ILE A 178 -6.72 9.65 -9.39
CA ILE A 178 -6.40 8.30 -9.87
C ILE A 178 -4.97 8.24 -10.43
N HIS A 179 -4.59 9.22 -11.27
CA HIS A 179 -3.24 9.27 -11.82
C HIS A 179 -2.18 9.41 -10.75
N MET A 180 -2.38 10.28 -9.76
CA MET A 180 -1.44 10.45 -8.64
C MET A 180 -1.26 9.16 -7.87
N ILE A 181 -2.36 8.46 -7.53
CA ILE A 181 -2.29 7.19 -6.81
C ILE A 181 -1.53 6.14 -7.61
N ARG A 182 -1.78 6.04 -8.93
CA ARG A 182 -1.06 5.12 -9.81
C ARG A 182 0.44 5.42 -9.87
N HIS A 183 0.84 6.68 -9.90
CA HIS A 183 2.26 7.07 -9.94
C HIS A 183 2.97 6.85 -8.60
N ILE A 184 2.25 6.93 -7.48
CA ILE A 184 2.80 6.66 -6.14
C ILE A 184 3.04 5.15 -5.94
N GLU A 185 2.32 4.29 -6.67
CA GLU A 185 2.38 2.82 -6.57
C GLU A 185 2.25 2.31 -5.12
N PRO A 186 1.18 2.70 -4.39
CA PRO A 186 1.03 2.34 -2.99
C PRO A 186 0.75 0.84 -2.83
N ALA A 187 1.25 0.27 -1.73
CA ALA A 187 0.89 -1.08 -1.33
C ALA A 187 -0.57 -1.15 -0.83
N VAL A 188 -1.06 -0.06 -0.23
CA VAL A 188 -2.43 0.10 0.24
C VAL A 188 -2.99 1.46 -0.15
N HIS A 189 -4.22 1.49 -0.65
CA HIS A 189 -4.97 2.74 -0.84
C HIS A 189 -6.29 2.71 -0.08
N ILE A 190 -6.61 3.81 0.60
CA ILE A 190 -7.86 3.99 1.32
C ILE A 190 -8.66 5.09 0.62
N GLU A 191 -9.85 4.74 0.14
CA GLU A 191 -10.74 5.60 -0.64
C GLU A 191 -12.09 5.78 0.05
N GLY A 192 -12.60 7.01 0.11
CA GLY A 192 -13.93 7.31 0.65
C GLY A 192 -14.77 8.25 -0.23
N GLY A 193 -14.30 8.56 -1.44
CA GLY A 193 -14.87 9.56 -2.33
C GLY A 193 -14.64 10.99 -1.83
N TRP A 194 -15.42 11.93 -2.34
CA TRP A 194 -15.50 13.31 -1.87
C TRP A 194 -16.95 13.79 -1.97
N GLU A 195 -17.42 14.60 -1.02
CA GLU A 195 -18.72 15.29 -1.11
C GLU A 195 -19.95 14.37 -1.31
N LEU A 196 -20.46 14.21 -2.52
CA LEU A 196 -21.57 13.30 -2.85
C LEU A 196 -21.09 12.00 -3.52
N ASP A 197 -19.85 11.96 -3.96
CA ASP A 197 -19.21 10.80 -4.56
C ASP A 197 -18.76 9.81 -3.47
N ASP A 198 -18.96 8.51 -3.70
CA ASP A 198 -18.53 7.45 -2.78
C ASP A 198 -17.18 6.82 -3.16
N GLY A 199 -16.55 7.26 -4.25
CA GLY A 199 -15.25 6.79 -4.72
C GLY A 199 -15.31 5.49 -5.52
N GLU A 200 -16.50 5.02 -5.91
CA GLU A 200 -16.70 3.77 -6.64
C GLU A 200 -15.80 3.67 -7.88
N ASP A 201 -15.81 4.70 -8.73
CA ASP A 201 -15.05 4.70 -9.98
C ASP A 201 -13.54 4.76 -9.75
N ILE A 202 -13.10 5.46 -8.70
CA ILE A 202 -11.69 5.46 -8.27
C ILE A 202 -11.27 4.04 -7.88
N VAL A 203 -12.02 3.37 -7.01
CA VAL A 203 -11.72 2.01 -6.55
C VAL A 203 -11.69 1.04 -7.74
N ARG A 204 -12.69 1.11 -8.62
CA ARG A 204 -12.78 0.30 -9.84
C ARG A 204 -11.54 0.47 -10.74
N LYS A 205 -11.12 1.71 -10.99
CA LYS A 205 -9.97 2.04 -11.85
C LYS A 205 -8.61 1.72 -11.20
N LEU A 206 -8.53 1.69 -9.86
CA LEU A 206 -7.30 1.39 -9.11
C LEU A 206 -7.11 -0.09 -8.81
N ARG A 207 -8.19 -0.88 -8.79
CA ARG A 207 -8.15 -2.31 -8.45
C ARG A 207 -7.06 -3.13 -9.16
N PRO A 208 -6.76 -2.92 -10.45
CA PRO A 208 -5.71 -3.69 -11.12
C PRO A 208 -4.28 -3.31 -10.68
N PHE A 209 -4.10 -2.16 -10.03
CA PHE A 209 -2.79 -1.55 -9.79
C PHE A 209 -2.40 -1.56 -8.30
N VAL A 210 -3.38 -1.59 -7.40
CA VAL A 210 -3.14 -1.53 -5.95
C VAL A 210 -3.38 -2.90 -5.32
N SER A 211 -2.37 -3.38 -4.59
CA SER A 211 -2.41 -4.73 -3.98
C SER A 211 -3.50 -4.88 -2.93
N ARG A 212 -3.88 -3.80 -2.25
CA ARG A 212 -4.95 -3.77 -1.26
C ARG A 212 -5.67 -2.43 -1.29
N LEU A 213 -6.97 -2.47 -1.50
CA LEU A 213 -7.86 -1.32 -1.49
C LEU A 213 -8.81 -1.41 -0.30
N ILE A 214 -8.98 -0.31 0.39
CA ILE A 214 -9.97 -0.16 1.44
C ILE A 214 -10.94 0.90 0.97
N TRP A 215 -12.19 0.51 0.76
CA TRP A 215 -13.26 1.38 0.33
C TRP A 215 -14.15 1.70 1.54
N VAL A 216 -14.17 2.96 1.94
CA VAL A 216 -14.94 3.47 3.08
C VAL A 216 -16.20 4.18 2.55
N ILE A 217 -17.37 3.57 2.73
CA ILE A 217 -18.65 4.13 2.26
C ILE A 217 -19.49 4.52 3.47
N THR A 218 -19.86 5.79 3.59
CA THR A 218 -20.66 6.27 4.72
C THR A 218 -22.17 6.01 4.53
N ARG A 219 -22.89 5.68 5.62
CA ARG A 219 -24.35 5.37 5.60
C ARG A 219 -25.22 6.47 5.00
N ARG A 220 -24.84 7.75 5.14
CA ARG A 220 -25.57 8.88 4.53
C ARG A 220 -25.68 8.76 3.01
N ARG A 221 -24.79 7.99 2.37
CA ARG A 221 -24.72 7.88 0.91
C ARG A 221 -25.42 6.65 0.33
N ARG A 222 -25.82 5.68 1.17
CA ARG A 222 -26.58 4.51 0.72
C ARG A 222 -27.73 4.19 1.67
N SER A 223 -28.96 4.39 1.20
CA SER A 223 -30.18 3.85 1.83
C SER A 223 -30.26 2.31 1.80
N SER A 224 -29.33 1.64 1.11
CA SER A 224 -29.29 0.19 0.92
C SER A 224 -27.99 -0.46 1.41
N PHE A 225 -27.28 0.15 2.38
CA PHE A 225 -26.04 -0.40 2.94
C PHE A 225 -26.31 -1.68 3.75
N ASN A 226 -26.49 -2.78 3.03
CA ASN A 226 -26.50 -4.14 3.52
C ASN A 226 -25.58 -4.88 2.56
N GLN A 227 -24.55 -5.57 3.07
CA GLN A 227 -23.70 -6.42 2.21
C GLN A 227 -24.54 -7.43 1.41
N ALA A 228 -25.71 -7.82 1.95
CA ALA A 228 -26.72 -8.64 1.28
C ALA A 228 -27.53 -7.94 0.16
N ARG A 229 -27.41 -6.61 0.01
CA ARG A 229 -28.10 -5.76 -0.98
C ARG A 229 -27.13 -4.83 -1.73
N LEU A 230 -25.94 -5.33 -2.04
CA LEU A 230 -25.07 -4.68 -3.02
C LEU A 230 -25.80 -4.63 -4.37
N LYS A 231 -25.73 -3.48 -5.06
CA LYS A 231 -26.28 -3.36 -6.41
C LYS A 231 -25.54 -4.34 -7.32
N GLU A 232 -26.21 -4.85 -8.34
CA GLU A 232 -25.61 -5.78 -9.33
C GLU A 232 -24.38 -5.17 -10.02
N SER A 233 -24.33 -3.83 -10.15
CA SER A 233 -23.17 -3.04 -10.60
C SER A 233 -21.92 -3.16 -9.72
N ASP A 234 -22.09 -3.45 -8.43
CA ASP A 234 -21.02 -3.38 -7.43
C ASP A 234 -20.37 -4.75 -7.20
N GLN A 235 -21.06 -5.83 -7.59
CA GLN A 235 -20.54 -7.20 -7.51
C GLN A 235 -19.25 -7.35 -8.33
N GLY A 236 -19.11 -6.56 -9.41
CA GLY A 236 -17.91 -6.51 -10.23
C GLY A 236 -16.75 -5.74 -9.61
N ILE A 237 -16.96 -4.99 -8.52
CA ILE A 237 -15.97 -4.09 -7.89
C ILE A 237 -15.28 -4.78 -6.72
N ILE A 238 -16.07 -5.46 -5.87
CA ILE A 238 -15.55 -6.21 -4.71
C ILE A 238 -14.75 -7.42 -5.22
N GLY A 239 -13.46 -7.19 -5.43
CA GLY A 239 -12.49 -8.22 -5.77
C GLY A 239 -11.76 -8.73 -4.52
N ALA A 240 -10.92 -9.75 -4.70
CA ALA A 240 -10.13 -10.33 -3.61
C ALA A 240 -9.20 -9.33 -2.89
N ASN A 241 -8.89 -8.20 -3.51
CA ASN A 241 -8.05 -7.13 -2.97
C ASN A 241 -8.83 -5.89 -2.49
N VAL A 242 -10.17 -5.92 -2.48
CA VAL A 242 -10.99 -4.79 -2.05
C VAL A 242 -11.70 -5.14 -0.76
N GLU A 243 -11.45 -4.35 0.27
CA GLU A 243 -12.10 -4.40 1.57
C GLU A 243 -13.11 -3.26 1.66
N LEU A 244 -14.35 -3.55 2.05
CA LEU A 244 -15.42 -2.57 2.21
C LEU A 244 -15.72 -2.34 3.69
N ALA A 245 -15.80 -1.09 4.12
CA ALA A 245 -16.13 -0.71 5.50
C ALA A 245 -16.98 0.57 5.56
N GLU A 246 -17.67 0.81 6.69
CA GLU A 246 -18.40 2.08 6.90
C GLU A 246 -17.49 3.19 7.43
N LYS A 247 -16.51 2.82 8.25
CA LYS A 247 -15.56 3.74 8.87
C LYS A 247 -14.14 3.20 8.75
N LEU A 248 -13.17 4.10 8.68
CA LEU A 248 -11.74 3.76 8.69
C LEU A 248 -11.36 2.83 9.86
N LEU A 249 -11.92 3.09 11.05
CA LEU A 249 -11.58 2.38 12.28
C LEU A 249 -12.10 0.94 12.32
N GLU A 250 -13.11 0.61 11.52
CA GLU A 250 -13.71 -0.72 11.43
C GLU A 250 -12.99 -1.61 10.40
N THR A 251 -12.04 -1.03 9.66
CA THR A 251 -11.23 -1.77 8.68
C THR A 251 -10.20 -2.64 9.41
N SER A 252 -9.67 -3.63 8.71
CA SER A 252 -8.55 -4.42 9.20
C SER A 252 -7.26 -3.60 9.32
N ILE A 253 -7.15 -2.43 8.67
CA ILE A 253 -6.14 -1.42 9.04
C ILE A 253 -6.47 -0.78 10.39
N GLY A 254 -7.74 -0.45 10.66
CA GLY A 254 -8.19 0.01 11.98
C GLY A 254 -7.78 -0.96 13.09
N ASN A 255 -7.98 -2.26 12.87
CA ASN A 255 -7.52 -3.33 13.77
C ASN A 255 -5.99 -3.35 13.94
N GLU A 256 -5.22 -3.17 12.85
CA GLU A 256 -3.75 -3.05 12.90
C GLU A 256 -3.29 -1.84 13.75
N LEU A 257 -4.09 -0.76 13.73
CA LEU A 257 -3.86 0.43 14.54
C LEU A 257 -4.33 0.25 16.00
N GLY A 258 -4.89 -0.90 16.37
CA GLY A 258 -5.38 -1.21 17.71
C GLY A 258 -6.76 -0.62 18.03
N PHE A 259 -7.57 -0.28 17.02
CA PHE A 259 -8.99 -0.01 17.23
C PHE A 259 -9.73 -1.34 17.09
N THR A 260 -10.30 -1.84 18.18
CA THR A 260 -11.16 -3.02 18.16
C THR A 260 -12.61 -2.56 18.13
N VAL A 261 -13.38 -3.06 17.16
CA VAL A 261 -14.84 -2.90 17.18
C VAL A 261 -15.36 -3.69 18.38
N VAL A 262 -15.86 -2.99 19.38
CA VAL A 262 -16.68 -3.62 20.41
C VAL A 262 -18.04 -3.80 19.77
N GLU A 263 -18.43 -5.04 19.49
CA GLU A 263 -19.82 -5.34 19.12
C GLU A 263 -20.67 -5.00 20.35
N GLU A 264 -21.42 -3.89 20.27
CA GLU A 264 -22.49 -3.62 21.22
C GLU A 264 -23.58 -4.67 20.98
N GLU A 265 -23.68 -5.65 21.88
CA GLU A 265 -24.77 -6.64 21.95
C GLU A 265 -26.14 -5.99 22.20
#